data_AF-A0ABD2QD23-F1
#
_entry.id   AF-A0ABD2QD23-F1
#
_cell.length_a   1.000
_cell.length_b   1.000
_cell.length_c   1.000
_cell.angle_alpha   90.00
_cell.angle_beta   90.00
_cell.angle_gamma   90.00
#
_symmetry.space_group_name_H-M   'P 1'
#
loop_
_entity.id
_entity.type
_entity.pdbx_description
1 polymer ?
#
loop_
_entity_poly.entity_id
_entity_poly.type
_entity_poly.pdbx_seq_one_letter_code
_entity_poly.pdbx_strand_id
1 'polypeptide(L)'
;MWANAFLIAIVTKFIKLGKKMSQVAGGKRYEYCNDAWFMFILYQLPLIALHLKGSYKVTVGIIEGIPAIWTTMFTFLLLDSISVFMKSKRMVRSSTSKGFGQGLLDFYNGKDTRPIILGFDVKVLAFRMGLFTLFSIIAAMVMHQYETRGHVSPGLGFIFASYSVRLLDYILFEHKYIPFFRFSQDHCGYRFLQECYIAAPFLWSLMASFSYIHPEVGMGSGSSCDCIHMGIATTVFLLGYYISRMAENQRYAFRTDPHHPRFATMEKIPTTSGRRLLAGGWWGLVRFPNYLGGLLMTFSWAIPAGRAYPYVWLLPLIAFVRTLSTIHHVEQHMISKHGAAFTKYKASVPKRLIPGVL
;
A
#
# COMPACT_ATOMS: atom_id res chain seq x y z
N MET A 1 -2.17 -12.44 18.60
CA MET A 1 -1.59 -11.78 17.39
C MET A 1 -0.06 -11.86 17.33
N TRP A 2 0.68 -11.62 18.44
CA TRP A 2 2.15 -11.80 18.52
C TRP A 2 2.66 -13.16 18.02
N ALA A 3 2.10 -14.24 18.55
CA ALA A 3 2.46 -15.59 18.14
C ALA A 3 2.23 -15.80 16.64
N ASN A 4 1.13 -15.26 16.08
CA ASN A 4 0.81 -15.40 14.65
C ASN A 4 1.83 -14.70 13.76
N ALA A 5 2.22 -13.46 14.06
CA ALA A 5 3.20 -12.74 13.22
C ALA A 5 4.55 -13.48 13.13
N PHE A 6 5.03 -13.99 14.26
CA PHE A 6 6.28 -14.74 14.35
C PHE A 6 6.13 -16.15 13.77
N LEU A 7 5.00 -16.85 13.99
CA LEU A 7 4.70 -18.12 13.33
C LEU A 7 4.63 -17.95 11.82
N ILE A 8 3.96 -16.91 11.34
CA ILE A 8 3.84 -16.62 9.91
C ILE A 8 5.23 -16.37 9.35
N ALA A 9 6.05 -15.52 9.98
CA ALA A 9 7.44 -15.33 9.58
C ALA A 9 8.17 -16.69 9.49
N ILE A 10 8.15 -17.51 10.54
CA ILE A 10 8.79 -18.84 10.52
C ILE A 10 8.24 -19.74 9.40
N VAL A 11 6.93 -19.84 9.25
CA VAL A 11 6.28 -20.65 8.21
C VAL A 11 6.63 -20.16 6.81
N THR A 12 6.77 -18.84 6.58
CA THR A 12 7.22 -18.28 5.29
C THR A 12 8.62 -18.74 4.88
N LYS A 13 9.47 -19.07 5.85
CA LYS A 13 10.84 -19.53 5.58
C LYS A 13 10.83 -20.92 4.96
N PHE A 14 10.00 -21.80 5.53
CA PHE A 14 10.02 -23.23 5.26
C PHE A 14 8.97 -23.65 4.23
N ILE A 15 7.84 -22.95 4.16
CA ILE A 15 6.72 -23.26 3.26
C ILE A 15 6.57 -22.14 2.23
N LYS A 16 7.22 -22.32 1.08
CA LYS A 16 7.13 -21.41 -0.08
C LYS A 16 6.08 -21.92 -1.06
N LEU A 17 4.80 -21.66 -0.76
CA LEU A 17 3.69 -22.02 -1.62
C LEU A 17 3.41 -20.87 -2.59
N GLY A 18 4.12 -20.86 -3.72
CA GLY A 18 3.94 -19.82 -4.71
C GLY A 18 4.91 -19.91 -5.89
N LYS A 19 4.62 -19.14 -6.93
CA LYS A 19 5.52 -19.04 -8.10
C LYS A 19 6.78 -18.29 -7.69
N LYS A 20 7.95 -18.92 -7.89
CA LYS A 20 9.25 -18.24 -7.77
C LYS A 20 9.38 -17.23 -8.90
N MET A 21 9.80 -16.02 -8.54
CA MET A 21 10.01 -14.91 -9.45
C MET A 21 11.32 -14.23 -9.13
N SER A 22 11.95 -13.72 -10.18
CA SER A 22 13.18 -12.94 -10.06
C SER A 22 12.85 -11.46 -10.20
N GLN A 23 13.47 -10.64 -9.37
CA GLN A 23 13.31 -9.20 -9.43
C GLN A 23 14.64 -8.48 -9.18
N VAL A 24 14.86 -7.38 -9.89
CA VAL A 24 15.99 -6.49 -9.63
C VAL A 24 15.58 -5.38 -8.67
N ALA A 25 16.28 -5.26 -7.55
CA ALA A 25 16.14 -4.17 -6.58
C ALA A 25 17.53 -3.63 -6.21
N GLY A 26 17.71 -2.31 -6.19
CA GLY A 26 19.02 -1.68 -5.93
C GLY A 26 20.17 -2.22 -6.79
N GLY A 27 19.89 -2.62 -8.04
CA GLY A 27 20.87 -3.20 -8.97
C GLY A 27 21.19 -4.69 -8.75
N LYS A 28 20.65 -5.34 -7.70
CA LYS A 28 20.85 -6.77 -7.42
C LYS A 28 19.61 -7.59 -7.77
N ARG A 29 19.83 -8.82 -8.25
CA ARG A 29 18.77 -9.80 -8.54
C ARG A 29 18.40 -10.55 -7.26
N TYR A 30 17.12 -10.57 -6.94
CA TYR A 30 16.54 -11.25 -5.79
C TYR A 30 15.50 -12.26 -6.26
N GLU A 31 15.50 -13.42 -5.62
CA GLU A 31 14.42 -14.39 -5.77
C GLU A 31 13.34 -14.15 -4.74
N TYR A 32 12.10 -14.30 -5.17
CA TYR A 32 10.93 -14.00 -4.40
C TYR A 32 9.82 -15.01 -4.71
N CYS A 33 9.04 -15.41 -3.71
CA CYS A 33 7.93 -16.36 -3.86
C CYS A 33 6.60 -15.63 -3.72
N ASN A 34 5.74 -15.71 -4.75
CA ASN A 34 4.41 -15.10 -4.71
C ASN A 34 3.43 -15.96 -3.88
N ASP A 35 3.40 -15.72 -2.56
CA ASP A 35 2.67 -16.52 -1.57
C ASP A 35 1.74 -15.70 -0.66
N ALA A 36 1.38 -14.45 -1.01
CA ALA A 36 0.49 -13.63 -0.17
C ALA A 36 -0.84 -14.30 0.18
N TRP A 37 -1.42 -15.10 -0.73
CA TRP A 37 -2.67 -15.83 -0.49
C TRP A 37 -2.55 -16.78 0.70
N PHE A 38 -1.50 -17.59 0.70
CA PHE A 38 -1.22 -18.53 1.78
C PHE A 38 -0.96 -17.80 3.10
N MET A 39 -0.19 -16.71 3.05
CA MET A 39 0.09 -15.90 4.24
C MET A 39 -1.13 -15.24 4.83
N PHE A 40 -2.04 -14.76 3.98
CA PHE A 40 -3.28 -14.17 4.43
C PHE A 40 -4.15 -15.19 5.16
N ILE A 41 -4.30 -16.40 4.61
CA ILE A 41 -5.05 -17.48 5.25
C ILE A 41 -4.43 -17.84 6.60
N LEU A 42 -3.11 -18.05 6.66
CA LEU A 42 -2.42 -18.33 7.92
C LEU A 42 -2.59 -17.21 8.95
N TYR A 43 -2.64 -15.95 8.51
CA TYR A 43 -2.86 -14.81 9.39
C TYR A 43 -4.28 -14.81 9.99
N GLN A 44 -5.29 -15.10 9.17
CA GLN A 44 -6.70 -15.04 9.57
C GLN A 44 -7.17 -16.30 10.33
N LEU A 45 -6.61 -17.48 10.03
CA LEU A 45 -7.10 -18.76 10.55
C LEU A 45 -7.18 -18.81 12.09
N PRO A 46 -6.19 -18.34 12.87
CA PRO A 46 -6.31 -18.37 14.32
C PRO A 46 -7.37 -17.40 14.86
N LEU A 47 -7.61 -16.26 14.18
CA LEU A 47 -8.67 -15.33 14.56
C LEU A 47 -10.04 -15.96 14.32
N ILE A 48 -10.22 -16.62 13.18
CA ILE A 48 -11.45 -17.36 12.83
C ILE A 48 -11.67 -18.51 13.81
N ALA A 49 -10.64 -19.30 14.10
CA ALA A 49 -10.74 -20.43 15.03
C ALA A 49 -11.13 -19.98 16.45
N LEU A 50 -10.56 -18.87 16.93
CA LEU A 50 -10.95 -18.29 18.22
C LEU A 50 -12.39 -17.80 18.23
N HIS A 51 -12.87 -17.24 17.11
CA HIS A 51 -14.25 -16.77 16.99
C HIS A 51 -15.24 -17.94 17.00
N LEU A 52 -14.97 -19.00 16.22
CA LEU A 52 -15.82 -20.20 16.15
C LEU A 52 -15.90 -20.96 17.47
N LYS A 53 -14.85 -20.94 18.29
CA LYS A 53 -14.82 -21.62 19.60
C LYS A 53 -15.76 -20.96 20.62
N GLY A 54 -16.28 -19.76 20.36
CA GLY A 54 -17.19 -19.04 21.26
C GLY A 54 -16.59 -18.62 22.61
N SER A 55 -15.35 -18.99 22.89
CA SER A 55 -14.69 -18.76 24.19
C SER A 55 -14.21 -17.32 24.38
N TYR A 56 -14.11 -16.55 23.29
CA TYR A 56 -13.65 -15.16 23.31
C TYR A 56 -14.44 -14.37 22.26
N LYS A 57 -15.04 -13.24 22.64
CA LYS A 57 -15.60 -12.28 21.68
C LYS A 57 -14.44 -11.61 20.94
N VAL A 58 -13.92 -12.30 19.92
CA VAL A 58 -12.76 -11.86 19.11
C VAL A 58 -12.96 -10.45 18.57
N THR A 59 -14.19 -10.10 18.24
CA THR A 59 -14.61 -8.75 17.81
C THR A 59 -14.29 -7.69 18.86
N VAL A 60 -14.83 -7.85 20.07
CA VAL A 60 -14.60 -6.96 21.21
C VAL A 60 -13.12 -6.94 21.59
N GLY A 61 -12.48 -8.10 21.66
CA GLY A 61 -11.07 -8.21 22.05
C GLY A 61 -10.10 -7.56 21.07
N ILE A 62 -10.41 -7.55 19.76
CA ILE A 62 -9.62 -6.79 18.78
C ILE A 62 -9.84 -5.29 18.96
N ILE A 63 -11.08 -4.83 19.16
CA ILE A 63 -11.42 -3.41 19.27
C ILE A 63 -10.85 -2.81 20.56
N GLU A 64 -11.11 -3.43 21.72
CA GLU A 64 -10.54 -3.02 23.01
C GLU A 64 -9.02 -3.23 23.05
N GLY A 65 -8.53 -4.22 22.31
CA GLY A 65 -7.11 -4.52 22.18
C GLY A 65 -6.34 -3.61 21.20
N ILE A 66 -6.96 -2.64 20.52
CA ILE A 66 -6.27 -1.75 19.57
C ILE A 66 -5.01 -1.11 20.18
N PRO A 67 -5.01 -0.57 21.43
CA PRO A 67 -3.79 -0.04 22.04
C PRO A 67 -2.68 -1.08 22.19
N ALA A 68 -3.03 -2.32 22.56
CA ALA A 68 -2.09 -3.43 22.68
C ALA A 68 -1.54 -3.87 21.30
N ILE A 69 -2.37 -3.87 20.26
CA ILE A 69 -1.94 -4.15 18.88
C ILE A 69 -0.99 -3.03 18.41
N TRP A 70 -1.28 -1.77 18.76
CA TRP A 70 -0.44 -0.63 18.42
C TRP A 70 0.93 -0.71 19.08
N THR A 71 1.00 -0.92 20.39
CA THR A 71 2.28 -1.06 21.11
C THR A 71 3.09 -2.22 20.57
N THR A 72 2.42 -3.34 20.26
CA THR A 72 3.01 -4.49 19.59
C THR A 72 3.65 -4.12 18.25
N MET A 73 2.88 -3.54 17.34
CA MET A 73 3.38 -3.14 16.02
C MET A 73 4.51 -2.12 16.13
N PHE A 74 4.45 -1.23 17.12
CA PHE A 74 5.50 -0.26 17.41
C PHE A 74 6.80 -0.93 17.88
N THR A 75 6.72 -1.97 18.73
CA THR A 75 7.92 -2.74 19.09
C THR A 75 8.54 -3.44 17.89
N PHE A 76 7.73 -4.04 17.00
CA PHE A 76 8.24 -4.63 15.74
C PHE A 76 8.89 -3.59 14.83
N LEU A 77 8.28 -2.40 14.71
CA LEU A 77 8.87 -1.28 13.99
C LEU A 77 10.28 -0.96 14.50
N LEU A 78 10.46 -0.82 15.82
CA LEU A 78 11.76 -0.52 16.40
C LEU A 78 12.76 -1.66 16.20
N LEU A 79 12.36 -2.90 16.48
CA LEU A 79 13.22 -4.07 16.33
C LEU A 79 13.70 -4.27 14.88
N ASP A 80 12.80 -4.17 13.91
CA ASP A 80 13.15 -4.30 12.49
C ASP A 80 14.01 -3.12 12.03
N SER A 81 13.70 -1.90 12.45
CA SER A 81 14.50 -0.71 12.09
C SER A 81 15.93 -0.81 12.63
N ILE A 82 16.09 -1.24 13.88
CA ILE A 82 17.41 -1.49 14.49
C ILE A 82 18.13 -2.61 13.75
N SER A 83 17.44 -3.72 13.45
CA SER A 83 18.03 -4.86 12.74
C SER A 83 18.52 -4.49 11.35
N VAL A 84 17.73 -3.73 10.60
CA VAL A 84 18.10 -3.21 9.27
C VAL A 84 19.27 -2.23 9.37
N PHE A 85 19.26 -1.33 10.35
CA PHE A 85 20.35 -0.38 10.58
C PHE A 85 21.66 -1.08 10.96
N MET A 86 21.62 -2.07 11.85
CA MET A 86 22.79 -2.85 12.25
C MET A 86 23.37 -3.65 11.07
N LYS A 87 22.52 -4.24 10.24
CA LYS A 87 22.95 -4.88 8.98
C LYS A 87 23.60 -3.86 8.04
N SER A 88 23.06 -2.65 7.96
CA SER A 88 23.56 -1.59 7.08
C SER A 88 24.96 -1.10 7.45
N LYS A 89 25.37 -1.20 8.73
CA LYS A 89 26.74 -0.85 9.17
C LYS A 89 27.82 -1.73 8.54
N ARG A 90 27.46 -2.95 8.11
CA ARG A 90 28.37 -3.88 7.45
C ARG A 90 28.53 -3.59 5.95
N MET A 91 27.82 -2.61 5.41
CA MET A 91 27.93 -2.22 4.00
C MET A 91 28.96 -1.10 3.84
N VAL A 92 29.89 -1.28 2.90
CA VAL A 92 30.90 -0.27 2.56
C VAL A 92 30.23 0.97 1.96
N ARG A 93 30.62 2.15 2.44
CA ARG A 93 30.09 3.44 1.99
C ARG A 93 30.92 4.00 0.84
N SER A 94 30.30 4.64 -0.15
CA SER A 94 30.99 5.42 -1.19
C SER A 94 31.11 6.92 -0.88
N SER A 95 30.88 7.37 0.35
CA SER A 95 30.83 8.80 0.71
C SER A 95 31.30 9.09 2.15
N THR A 96 31.93 10.26 2.28
CA THR A 96 33.05 10.62 3.17
C THR A 96 32.64 11.51 4.37
N SER A 97 31.51 11.27 5.03
CA SER A 97 31.16 12.01 6.26
C SER A 97 30.78 11.08 7.42
N LYS A 98 31.66 10.99 8.43
CA LYS A 98 31.46 10.21 9.66
C LYS A 98 31.02 11.15 10.78
N GLY A 99 29.71 11.31 10.99
CA GLY A 99 29.15 12.10 12.09
C GLY A 99 27.85 11.52 12.64
N PHE A 100 27.48 11.86 13.87
CA PHE A 100 26.28 11.35 14.56
C PHE A 100 24.98 11.61 13.78
N GLY A 101 24.82 12.82 13.21
CA GLY A 101 23.64 13.18 12.40
C GLY A 101 23.45 12.29 11.16
N GLN A 102 24.54 11.79 10.58
CA GLN A 102 24.47 10.86 9.46
C GLN A 102 23.99 9.47 9.90
N GLY A 103 24.36 9.03 11.11
CA GLY A 103 23.87 7.76 11.67
C GLY A 103 22.36 7.76 11.88
N LEU A 104 21.80 8.88 12.37
CA LEU A 104 20.35 9.04 12.52
C LEU A 104 19.65 9.09 11.16
N LEU A 105 20.23 9.79 10.18
CA LEU A 105 19.70 9.85 8.82
C LEU A 105 19.71 8.47 8.13
N ASP A 106 20.77 7.71 8.34
CA ASP A 106 20.93 6.33 7.85
C ASP A 106 19.92 5.37 8.51
N PHE A 107 19.62 5.56 9.79
CA PHE A 107 18.56 4.81 10.49
C PHE A 107 17.17 5.16 9.94
N TYR A 108 16.90 6.46 9.73
CA TYR A 108 15.61 6.94 9.25
C TYR A 108 15.32 6.52 7.80
N ASN A 109 16.24 6.80 6.88
CA ASN A 109 16.07 6.50 5.46
C ASN A 109 16.42 5.05 5.11
N GLY A 110 17.38 4.46 5.79
CA GLY A 110 17.94 3.16 5.43
C GLY A 110 19.02 3.25 4.33
N LYS A 111 19.85 2.21 4.24
CA LYS A 111 20.87 2.06 3.17
C LYS A 111 20.59 0.92 2.21
N ASP A 112 19.94 -0.13 2.70
CA ASP A 112 19.60 -1.28 1.88
C ASP A 112 18.23 -1.07 1.26
N THR A 113 18.11 -1.27 -0.05
CA THR A 113 16.81 -1.22 -0.72
C THR A 113 15.97 -2.46 -0.42
N ARG A 114 16.60 -3.58 -0.05
CA ARG A 114 15.91 -4.84 0.24
C ARG A 114 16.64 -5.68 1.30
N PRO A 115 16.55 -5.30 2.58
CA PRO A 115 17.22 -6.03 3.65
C PRO A 115 16.59 -7.40 3.87
N ILE A 116 17.35 -8.43 3.53
CA ILE A 116 17.08 -9.82 3.95
C ILE A 116 17.73 -10.05 5.33
N ILE A 117 16.93 -10.39 6.35
CA ILE A 117 17.38 -10.68 7.71
C ILE A 117 16.87 -12.07 8.10
N LEU A 118 17.77 -12.97 8.53
CA LEU A 118 17.45 -14.37 8.88
C LEU A 118 16.75 -15.19 7.76
N GLY A 119 16.86 -14.72 6.51
CA GLY A 119 16.18 -15.28 5.34
C GLY A 119 14.85 -14.61 4.99
N PHE A 120 14.40 -13.64 5.78
CA PHE A 120 13.17 -12.87 5.56
C PHE A 120 13.43 -11.56 4.84
N ASP A 121 12.63 -11.30 3.80
CA ASP A 121 12.55 -9.98 3.20
C ASP A 121 11.71 -9.07 4.11
N VAL A 122 12.40 -8.23 4.88
CA VAL A 122 11.77 -7.37 5.89
C VAL A 122 10.75 -6.43 5.25
N LYS A 123 11.00 -5.93 4.04
CA LYS A 123 10.07 -5.01 3.36
C LYS A 123 8.75 -5.69 3.03
N VAL A 124 8.82 -6.87 2.44
CA VAL A 124 7.62 -7.61 2.04
C VAL A 124 6.86 -8.09 3.27
N LEU A 125 7.57 -8.60 4.28
CA LEU A 125 6.96 -9.05 5.53
C LEU A 125 6.24 -7.91 6.25
N ALA A 126 6.92 -6.79 6.48
CA ALA A 126 6.34 -5.63 7.16
C ALA A 126 5.10 -5.11 6.42
N PHE A 127 5.16 -5.02 5.09
CA PHE A 127 4.03 -4.57 4.29
C PHE A 127 2.81 -5.50 4.39
N ARG A 128 3.03 -6.82 4.31
CA ARG A 128 1.97 -7.82 4.48
C ARG A 128 1.34 -7.74 5.87
N MET A 129 2.16 -7.68 6.91
CA MET A 129 1.70 -7.57 8.29
C MET A 129 0.84 -6.32 8.50
N GLY A 130 1.25 -5.18 7.96
CA GLY A 130 0.48 -3.94 8.01
C GLY A 130 -0.90 -4.08 7.35
N LEU A 131 -0.94 -4.59 6.12
CA LEU A 131 -2.19 -4.74 5.37
C LEU A 131 -3.15 -5.78 5.99
N PHE A 132 -2.63 -6.90 6.49
CA PHE A 132 -3.46 -7.92 7.09
C PHE A 132 -4.02 -7.48 8.45
N THR A 133 -3.23 -6.74 9.22
CA THR A 133 -3.67 -6.13 10.48
C THR A 133 -4.77 -5.09 10.20
N LEU A 134 -4.58 -4.21 9.20
CA LEU A 134 -5.60 -3.25 8.76
C LEU A 134 -6.94 -3.94 8.47
N PHE A 135 -6.91 -4.98 7.64
CA PHE A 135 -8.11 -5.74 7.29
C PHE A 135 -8.79 -6.35 8.52
N SER A 136 -8.00 -6.91 9.44
CA SER A 136 -8.52 -7.57 10.65
C SER A 136 -9.20 -6.57 11.59
N ILE A 137 -8.65 -5.35 11.72
CA ILE A 137 -9.25 -4.28 12.53
C ILE A 137 -10.61 -3.86 11.93
N ILE A 138 -10.67 -3.65 10.61
CA ILE A 138 -11.92 -3.23 9.94
C ILE A 138 -12.96 -4.36 9.99
N ALA A 139 -12.54 -5.61 9.76
CA ALA A 139 -13.43 -6.77 9.87
C ALA A 139 -14.00 -6.90 11.29
N ALA A 140 -13.20 -6.68 12.33
CA ALA A 140 -13.67 -6.69 13.71
C ALA A 140 -14.73 -5.60 13.98
N MET A 141 -14.54 -4.39 13.46
CA MET A 141 -15.52 -3.30 13.58
C MET A 141 -16.85 -3.65 12.90
N VAL A 142 -16.81 -4.21 11.69
CA VAL A 142 -18.01 -4.63 10.95
C VAL A 142 -18.77 -5.73 11.71
N MET A 143 -18.06 -6.78 12.12
CA MET A 143 -18.65 -7.89 12.85
C MET A 143 -19.25 -7.43 14.19
N HIS A 144 -18.53 -6.60 14.95
CA HIS A 144 -19.03 -6.06 16.20
C HIS A 144 -20.28 -5.19 16.02
N GLN A 145 -20.33 -4.37 14.97
CA GLN A 145 -21.51 -3.56 14.68
C GLN A 145 -22.71 -4.44 14.33
N TYR A 146 -22.50 -5.51 13.57
CA TYR A 146 -23.55 -6.50 13.26
C TYR A 146 -24.03 -7.23 14.52
N GLU A 147 -23.12 -7.69 15.38
CA GLU A 147 -23.45 -8.37 16.65
C GLU A 147 -24.26 -7.51 17.62
N THR A 148 -24.01 -6.19 17.63
CA THR A 148 -24.64 -5.25 18.57
C THR A 148 -25.94 -4.64 18.05
N ARG A 149 -26.04 -4.38 16.74
CA ARG A 149 -27.17 -3.68 16.12
C ARG A 149 -28.04 -4.55 15.23
N GLY A 150 -27.62 -5.78 14.93
CA GLY A 150 -28.28 -6.67 13.96
C GLY A 150 -28.12 -6.26 12.49
N HIS A 151 -27.40 -5.16 12.21
CA HIS A 151 -27.13 -4.65 10.87
C HIS A 151 -25.82 -3.84 10.85
N VAL A 152 -25.25 -3.64 9.66
CA VAL A 152 -24.04 -2.84 9.43
C VAL A 152 -24.42 -1.55 8.72
N SER A 153 -23.86 -0.42 9.14
CA SER A 153 -24.12 0.87 8.49
C SER A 153 -23.59 0.84 7.04
N PRO A 154 -24.31 1.42 6.07
CA PRO A 154 -23.89 1.43 4.67
C PRO A 154 -22.50 2.06 4.48
N GLY A 155 -22.17 3.12 5.23
CA GLY A 155 -20.84 3.73 5.20
C GLY A 155 -19.73 2.76 5.64
N LEU A 156 -19.90 2.06 6.75
CA LEU A 156 -18.92 1.07 7.22
C LEU A 156 -18.83 -0.12 6.26
N GLY A 157 -19.97 -0.60 5.74
CA GLY A 157 -20.04 -1.66 4.75
C GLY A 157 -19.29 -1.31 3.46
N PHE A 158 -19.46 -0.08 2.94
CA PHE A 158 -18.73 0.41 1.78
C PHE A 158 -17.22 0.45 2.03
N ILE A 159 -16.78 0.99 3.17
CA ILE A 159 -15.37 1.03 3.53
C ILE A 159 -14.79 -0.38 3.59
N PHE A 160 -15.45 -1.32 4.27
CA PHE A 160 -15.02 -2.71 4.35
C PHE A 160 -14.94 -3.38 2.97
N ALA A 161 -15.97 -3.22 2.13
CA ALA A 161 -15.98 -3.76 0.77
C ALA A 161 -14.83 -3.19 -0.07
N SER A 162 -14.60 -1.88 0.01
CA SER A 162 -13.55 -1.20 -0.73
C SER A 162 -12.15 -1.67 -0.30
N TYR A 163 -11.89 -1.84 1.01
CA TYR A 163 -10.64 -2.41 1.52
C TYR A 163 -10.48 -3.88 1.14
N SER A 164 -11.57 -4.65 1.13
CA SER A 164 -11.55 -6.06 0.70
C SER A 164 -11.13 -6.18 -0.77
N VAL A 165 -11.70 -5.36 -1.66
CA VAL A 165 -11.27 -5.29 -3.07
C VAL A 165 -9.80 -4.90 -3.17
N ARG A 166 -9.35 -3.89 -2.41
CA ARG A 166 -7.96 -3.43 -2.39
C ARG A 166 -6.98 -4.51 -1.90
N LEU A 167 -7.38 -5.28 -0.91
CA LEU A 167 -6.58 -6.37 -0.33
C LEU A 167 -6.51 -7.54 -1.31
N LEU A 168 -7.65 -8.02 -1.83
CA LEU A 168 -7.70 -9.09 -2.82
C LEU A 168 -6.86 -8.76 -4.05
N ASP A 169 -6.95 -7.52 -4.51
CA ASP A 169 -6.17 -6.99 -5.62
C ASP A 169 -4.65 -7.01 -5.34
N TYR A 170 -4.22 -6.70 -4.11
CA TYR A 170 -2.83 -6.87 -3.70
C TYR A 170 -2.43 -8.35 -3.71
N ILE A 171 -3.22 -9.22 -3.09
CA ILE A 171 -2.90 -10.65 -2.94
C ILE A 171 -2.82 -11.34 -4.32
N LEU A 172 -3.77 -11.07 -5.23
CA LEU A 172 -3.79 -11.63 -6.58
C LEU A 172 -2.66 -11.11 -7.47
N PHE A 173 -2.38 -9.82 -7.39
CA PHE A 173 -1.42 -9.14 -8.27
C PHE A 173 -0.13 -8.75 -7.56
N GLU A 174 0.25 -9.45 -6.49
CA GLU A 174 1.43 -9.16 -5.69
C GLU A 174 2.69 -9.05 -6.56
N HIS A 175 2.84 -9.95 -7.55
CA HIS A 175 3.91 -9.92 -8.56
C HIS A 175 4.03 -8.60 -9.34
N LYS A 176 2.96 -7.81 -9.48
CA LYS A 176 2.96 -6.48 -10.13
C LYS A 176 3.31 -5.36 -9.15
N TYR A 177 3.05 -5.56 -7.86
CA TYR A 177 3.35 -4.58 -6.80
C TYR A 177 4.81 -4.58 -6.39
N ILE A 178 5.50 -5.71 -6.37
CA ILE A 178 6.88 -5.75 -5.88
C ILE A 178 7.85 -4.99 -6.82
N PRO A 179 7.71 -5.01 -8.16
CA PRO A 179 8.47 -4.15 -9.07
C PRO A 179 8.17 -2.65 -8.97
N PHE A 180 7.27 -2.24 -8.06
CA PHE A 180 6.97 -0.84 -7.81
C PHE A 180 8.17 -0.12 -7.19
N PHE A 181 8.22 1.20 -7.37
CA PHE A 181 9.33 2.04 -6.92
C PHE A 181 9.67 1.83 -5.44
N ARG A 182 8.66 1.81 -4.56
CA ARG A 182 8.84 1.69 -3.11
C ARG A 182 9.51 0.38 -2.66
N PHE A 183 9.26 -0.71 -3.36
CA PHE A 183 9.86 -2.00 -3.02
C PHE A 183 11.23 -2.20 -3.69
N SER A 184 11.41 -1.68 -4.90
CA SER A 184 12.61 -1.98 -5.71
C SER A 184 13.71 -0.92 -5.64
N GLN A 185 13.37 0.35 -5.41
CA GLN A 185 14.31 1.47 -5.48
C GLN A 185 14.41 2.26 -4.18
N ASP A 186 13.30 2.41 -3.45
CA ASP A 186 13.33 3.15 -2.18
C ASP A 186 14.16 2.39 -1.13
N HIS A 187 14.74 3.10 -0.18
CA HIS A 187 15.55 2.49 0.88
C HIS A 187 14.65 1.96 2.01
N CYS A 188 15.08 0.88 2.66
CA CYS A 188 14.41 0.33 3.83
C CYS A 188 15.04 0.92 5.10
N GLY A 189 14.33 1.83 5.74
CA GLY A 189 14.67 2.36 7.06
C GLY A 189 13.43 2.53 7.93
N TYR A 190 13.58 3.20 9.06
CA TYR A 190 12.46 3.50 9.96
C TYR A 190 11.29 4.18 9.23
N ARG A 191 11.58 5.11 8.28
CA ARG A 191 10.57 5.78 7.47
C ARG A 191 9.66 4.80 6.73
N PHE A 192 10.21 3.81 6.04
CA PHE A 192 9.42 2.82 5.30
C PHE A 192 8.67 1.86 6.23
N LEU A 193 9.33 1.41 7.31
CA LEU A 193 8.73 0.47 8.26
C LEU A 193 7.60 1.10 9.06
N GLN A 194 7.71 2.38 9.42
CA GLN A 194 6.65 3.11 10.12
C GLN A 194 5.37 3.18 9.28
N GLU A 195 5.51 3.34 7.96
CA GLU A 195 4.36 3.32 7.07
C GLU A 195 3.66 1.96 7.05
N CYS A 196 4.41 0.86 7.21
CA CYS A 196 3.88 -0.49 7.18
C CYS A 196 3.29 -0.93 8.53
N TYR A 197 3.97 -0.67 9.64
CA TYR A 197 3.52 -1.14 10.95
C TYR A 197 2.53 -0.20 11.65
N ILE A 198 2.61 1.10 11.38
CA ILE A 198 1.79 2.10 12.08
C ILE A 198 0.77 2.74 11.15
N ALA A 199 1.23 3.40 10.08
CA ALA A 199 0.31 4.13 9.22
C ALA A 199 -0.68 3.18 8.51
N ALA A 200 -0.20 2.02 8.02
CA ALA A 200 -1.05 1.07 7.34
C ALA A 200 -2.26 0.62 8.19
N PRO A 201 -2.08 -0.01 9.36
CA PRO A 201 -3.20 -0.52 10.15
C PRO A 201 -3.98 0.54 10.92
N PHE A 202 -3.37 1.65 11.36
CA PHE A 202 -4.03 2.57 12.29
C PHE A 202 -4.45 3.89 11.66
N LEU A 203 -3.69 4.44 10.71
CA LEU A 203 -4.08 5.69 10.04
C LEU A 203 -5.21 5.42 9.04
N TRP A 204 -5.10 4.34 8.27
CA TRP A 204 -6.10 4.01 7.26
C TRP A 204 -7.36 3.35 7.83
N SER A 205 -7.29 2.76 9.02
CA SER A 205 -8.50 2.27 9.71
C SER A 205 -9.38 3.41 10.24
N LEU A 206 -8.87 4.64 10.38
CA LEU A 206 -9.62 5.77 10.95
C LEU A 206 -10.94 6.06 10.20
N MET A 207 -10.98 5.89 8.88
CA MET A 207 -12.24 6.06 8.13
C MET A 207 -13.29 5.01 8.51
N ALA A 208 -12.85 3.77 8.77
CA ALA A 208 -13.70 2.70 9.27
C ALA A 208 -14.11 2.98 10.72
N SER A 209 -13.18 3.37 11.59
CA SER A 209 -13.47 3.74 12.98
C SER A 209 -14.51 4.86 13.06
N PHE A 210 -14.37 5.87 12.20
CA PHE A 210 -15.32 6.98 12.10
C PHE A 210 -16.72 6.47 11.73
N SER A 211 -16.85 5.68 10.66
CA SER A 211 -18.15 5.13 10.22
C SER A 211 -18.74 4.10 11.19
N TYR A 212 -17.90 3.49 12.03
CA TYR A 212 -18.31 2.58 13.08
C TYR A 212 -18.96 3.34 14.26
N ILE A 213 -18.35 4.46 14.67
CA ILE A 213 -18.86 5.36 15.73
C ILE A 213 -20.10 6.12 15.27
N HIS A 214 -20.13 6.52 14.00
CA HIS A 214 -21.22 7.28 13.36
C HIS A 214 -22.04 6.40 12.40
N PRO A 215 -22.88 5.48 12.89
CA PRO A 215 -23.69 4.60 12.04
C PRO A 215 -24.68 5.34 11.14
N GLU A 216 -25.06 6.56 11.50
CA GLU A 216 -25.93 7.42 10.70
C GLU A 216 -25.37 7.69 9.30
N VAL A 217 -24.05 7.59 9.13
CA VAL A 217 -23.35 7.81 7.87
C VAL A 217 -23.81 6.79 6.82
N GLY A 218 -24.55 7.27 5.83
CA GLY A 218 -25.08 6.49 4.72
C GLY A 218 -26.43 5.82 5.00
N MET A 219 -27.06 6.03 6.16
CA MET A 219 -28.36 5.42 6.49
C MET A 219 -29.60 6.21 6.03
N GLY A 220 -29.46 7.37 5.38
CA GLY A 220 -30.57 7.98 4.64
C GLY A 220 -31.73 8.51 5.48
N SER A 221 -31.55 8.67 6.79
CA SER A 221 -32.61 9.15 7.69
C SER A 221 -32.44 10.64 7.98
N GLY A 222 -33.02 11.49 7.12
CA GLY A 222 -33.30 12.90 7.43
C GLY A 222 -33.12 13.89 6.27
N SER A 223 -32.41 13.53 5.22
CA SER A 223 -32.28 14.34 3.99
C SER A 223 -31.96 13.41 2.84
N SER A 224 -32.69 13.52 1.74
CA SER A 224 -32.71 12.63 0.58
C SER A 224 -31.38 12.53 -0.23
N CYS A 225 -30.22 12.78 0.38
CA CYS A 225 -28.90 12.88 -0.26
C CYS A 225 -27.95 11.69 0.00
N ASP A 226 -28.23 10.76 0.90
CA ASP A 226 -27.25 9.73 1.29
C ASP A 226 -27.07 8.61 0.27
N CYS A 227 -28.13 8.18 -0.43
CA CYS A 227 -28.00 7.19 -1.51
C CYS A 227 -27.17 7.75 -2.68
N ILE A 228 -27.31 9.05 -2.95
CA ILE A 228 -26.53 9.75 -3.98
C ILE A 228 -25.07 9.82 -3.55
N HIS A 229 -24.78 10.20 -2.31
CA HIS A 229 -23.41 10.20 -1.78
C HIS A 229 -22.77 8.81 -1.84
N MET A 230 -23.49 7.76 -1.47
CA MET A 230 -23.03 6.37 -1.56
C MET A 230 -22.80 5.93 -3.02
N GLY A 231 -23.68 6.33 -3.94
CA GLY A 231 -23.53 6.09 -5.37
C GLY A 231 -22.31 6.79 -5.96
N ILE A 232 -22.08 8.06 -5.58
CA ILE A 232 -20.88 8.83 -5.97
C ILE A 232 -19.64 8.17 -5.38
N ALA A 233 -19.63 7.83 -4.09
CA ALA A 233 -18.51 7.16 -3.42
C ALA A 233 -18.12 5.87 -4.15
N THR A 234 -19.10 5.03 -4.45
CA THR A 234 -18.90 3.78 -5.18
C THR A 234 -18.37 4.01 -6.58
N THR A 235 -18.94 4.96 -7.32
CA THR A 235 -18.50 5.30 -8.68
C THR A 235 -17.06 5.81 -8.70
N VAL A 236 -16.71 6.72 -7.78
CA VAL A 236 -15.36 7.28 -7.65
C VAL A 236 -14.36 6.19 -7.25
N PHE A 237 -14.74 5.29 -6.34
CA PHE A 237 -13.91 4.16 -5.95
C PHE A 237 -13.62 3.23 -7.14
N LEU A 238 -14.66 2.81 -7.86
CA LEU A 238 -14.55 1.90 -9.01
C LEU A 238 -13.75 2.52 -10.15
N LEU A 239 -13.96 3.81 -10.42
CA LEU A 239 -13.17 4.55 -11.40
C LEU A 239 -11.69 4.62 -10.99
N GLY A 240 -11.41 4.95 -9.73
CA GLY A 240 -10.06 4.98 -9.19
C GLY A 240 -9.36 3.62 -9.27
N TYR A 241 -10.08 2.56 -8.92
CA TYR A 241 -9.62 1.18 -9.03
C TYR A 241 -9.30 0.81 -10.47
N TYR A 242 -10.22 1.09 -11.40
CA TYR A 242 -10.07 0.82 -12.83
C TYR A 242 -8.83 1.51 -13.41
N ILE A 243 -8.67 2.81 -13.18
CA ILE A 243 -7.51 3.58 -13.66
C ILE A 243 -6.21 2.98 -13.11
N SER A 244 -6.15 2.72 -11.80
CA SER A 244 -4.93 2.20 -11.16
C SER A 244 -4.55 0.81 -11.69
N ARG A 245 -5.54 -0.08 -11.81
CA ARG A 245 -5.35 -1.46 -12.27
C ARG A 245 -4.98 -1.51 -13.75
N MET A 246 -5.64 -0.73 -14.60
CA MET A 246 -5.35 -0.71 -16.04
C MET A 246 -3.98 -0.11 -16.34
N ALA A 247 -3.61 0.98 -15.65
CA ALA A 247 -2.28 1.56 -15.78
C ALA A 247 -1.17 0.58 -15.36
N GLU A 248 -1.36 -0.14 -14.26
CA GLU A 248 -0.40 -1.14 -13.79
C GLU A 248 -0.30 -2.35 -14.71
N ASN A 249 -1.44 -2.84 -15.22
CA ASN A 249 -1.46 -3.93 -16.21
C ASN A 249 -0.73 -3.52 -17.49
N GLN A 250 -0.92 -2.28 -17.95
CA GLN A 250 -0.21 -1.75 -19.12
C GLN A 250 1.29 -1.67 -18.88
N ARG A 251 1.71 -1.15 -17.72
CA ARG A 251 3.13 -1.07 -17.33
C ARG A 251 3.77 -2.44 -17.24
N TYR A 252 3.10 -3.39 -16.61
CA TYR A 252 3.59 -4.76 -16.46
C TYR A 252 3.73 -5.44 -17.82
N ALA A 253 2.68 -5.42 -18.66
CA ALA A 253 2.70 -6.01 -20.00
C ALA A 253 3.82 -5.42 -20.87
N PHE A 254 4.02 -4.10 -20.83
CA PHE A 254 5.09 -3.44 -21.59
C PHE A 254 6.49 -3.83 -21.11
N ARG A 255 6.67 -4.09 -19.80
CA ARG A 255 7.95 -4.55 -19.25
C ARG A 255 8.25 -6.01 -19.60
N THR A 256 7.22 -6.83 -19.74
CA THR A 256 7.34 -8.24 -20.10
C THR A 256 7.62 -8.41 -21.59
N ASP A 257 6.84 -7.73 -22.43
CA ASP A 257 7.01 -7.75 -23.89
C ASP A 257 6.80 -6.34 -24.49
N PRO A 258 7.89 -5.58 -24.70
CA PRO A 258 7.83 -4.26 -25.32
C PRO A 258 7.44 -4.27 -26.81
N HIS A 259 7.55 -5.43 -27.47
CA HIS A 259 7.34 -5.61 -28.92
C HIS A 259 5.94 -6.13 -29.26
N HIS A 260 5.14 -6.45 -28.24
CA HIS A 260 3.76 -6.89 -28.41
C HIS A 260 2.94 -5.93 -29.32
N PRO A 261 2.10 -6.43 -30.26
CA PRO A 261 1.35 -5.60 -31.21
C PRO A 261 0.52 -4.48 -30.58
N ARG A 262 -0.02 -4.72 -29.37
CA ARG A 262 -0.75 -3.73 -28.55
C ARG A 262 0.03 -2.42 -28.32
N PHE A 263 1.36 -2.48 -28.32
CA PHE A 263 2.22 -1.31 -28.11
C PHE A 263 2.82 -0.77 -29.41
N ALA A 264 2.49 -1.33 -30.59
CA ALA A 264 3.11 -0.94 -31.85
C ALA A 264 2.84 0.53 -32.20
N THR A 265 1.62 1.01 -31.98
CA THR A 265 1.18 2.38 -32.27
C THR A 265 1.44 3.37 -31.15
N MET A 266 1.94 2.92 -30.00
CA MET A 266 2.15 3.79 -28.83
C MET A 266 3.52 4.47 -28.88
N GLU A 267 3.58 5.75 -28.48
CA GLU A 267 4.84 6.48 -28.36
C GLU A 267 5.76 5.81 -27.33
N LYS A 268 7.02 5.58 -27.72
CA LYS A 268 8.06 4.97 -26.90
C LYS A 268 9.31 5.83 -26.98
N ILE A 269 9.85 6.21 -25.82
CA ILE A 269 11.06 7.03 -25.74
C ILE A 269 12.26 6.13 -25.44
N PRO A 270 13.27 6.06 -26.33
CA PRO A 270 14.46 5.25 -26.07
C PRO A 270 15.28 5.83 -24.91
N THR A 271 15.87 4.95 -24.11
CA THR A 271 16.81 5.32 -23.04
C THR A 271 18.21 4.83 -23.38
N THR A 272 19.22 5.42 -22.73
CA THR A 272 20.64 5.04 -22.86
C THR A 272 20.93 3.59 -22.45
N SER A 273 20.05 2.98 -21.66
CA SER A 273 20.16 1.57 -21.23
C SER A 273 19.61 0.55 -22.24
N GLY A 274 19.19 0.99 -23.43
CA GLY A 274 18.54 0.15 -24.44
C GLY A 274 17.06 -0.17 -24.15
N ARG A 275 16.56 0.14 -22.94
CA ARG A 275 15.13 0.06 -22.60
C ARG A 275 14.36 1.28 -23.12
N ARG A 276 13.05 1.16 -23.22
CA ARG A 276 12.15 2.24 -23.66
C ARG A 276 11.23 2.69 -22.52
N LEU A 277 10.91 3.97 -22.45
CA LEU A 277 9.85 4.52 -21.61
C LEU A 277 8.55 4.57 -22.42
N LEU A 278 7.45 4.11 -21.83
CA LEU A 278 6.14 4.14 -22.47
C LEU A 278 5.52 5.52 -22.29
N ALA A 279 5.20 6.20 -23.40
CA ALA A 279 4.53 7.49 -23.45
C ALA A 279 3.15 7.41 -24.12
N GLY A 280 2.55 6.22 -24.19
CA GLY A 280 1.22 5.99 -24.77
C GLY A 280 0.23 5.30 -23.82
N GLY A 281 -1.06 5.38 -24.16
CA GLY A 281 -2.15 4.93 -23.30
C GLY A 281 -2.22 5.71 -21.99
N TRP A 282 -2.41 5.03 -20.85
CA TRP A 282 -2.55 5.70 -19.54
C TRP A 282 -1.33 6.54 -19.16
N TRP A 283 -0.13 6.06 -19.52
CA TRP A 283 1.15 6.73 -19.27
C TRP A 283 1.44 7.87 -20.25
N GLY A 284 0.67 7.97 -21.34
CA GLY A 284 0.68 9.12 -22.26
C GLY A 284 -0.32 10.22 -21.86
N LEU A 285 -1.40 9.86 -21.16
CA LEU A 285 -2.40 10.81 -20.67
C LEU A 285 -1.87 11.63 -19.50
N VAL A 286 -1.26 10.95 -18.52
CA VAL A 286 -0.64 11.54 -17.33
C VAL A 286 0.59 10.71 -16.93
N ARG A 287 1.58 11.31 -16.26
CA ARG A 287 2.80 10.59 -15.87
C ARG A 287 2.58 9.57 -14.75
N PHE A 288 1.58 9.77 -13.89
CA PHE A 288 1.35 8.98 -12.69
C PHE A 288 -0.11 8.49 -12.54
N PRO A 289 -0.67 7.77 -13.53
CA PRO A 289 -2.08 7.36 -13.54
C PRO A 289 -2.44 6.42 -12.37
N ASN A 290 -1.50 5.57 -11.94
CA ASN A 290 -1.69 4.67 -10.81
C ASN A 290 -1.85 5.42 -9.48
N TYR A 291 -1.19 6.57 -9.33
CA TYR A 291 -1.30 7.42 -8.15
C TYR A 291 -2.61 8.22 -8.18
N LEU A 292 -3.04 8.70 -9.35
CA LEU A 292 -4.36 9.30 -9.55
C LEU A 292 -5.47 8.33 -9.11
N GLY A 293 -5.43 7.08 -9.61
CA GLY A 293 -6.41 6.07 -9.21
C GLY A 293 -6.39 5.77 -7.71
N GLY A 294 -5.19 5.75 -7.10
CA GLY A 294 -4.99 5.64 -5.66
C GLY A 294 -5.70 6.75 -4.87
N LEU A 295 -5.52 8.01 -5.31
CA LEU A 295 -6.16 9.16 -4.69
C LEU A 295 -7.68 9.11 -4.82
N LEU A 296 -8.22 8.80 -6.00
CA LEU A 296 -9.67 8.66 -6.19
C LEU A 296 -10.27 7.64 -5.21
N MET A 297 -9.61 6.47 -5.05
CA MET A 297 -10.04 5.49 -4.05
C MET A 297 -9.99 6.05 -2.62
N THR A 298 -8.92 6.75 -2.22
CA THR A 298 -8.85 7.34 -0.87
C THR A 298 -9.89 8.43 -0.64
N PHE A 299 -10.13 9.30 -1.62
CA PHE A 299 -11.16 10.33 -1.53
C PHE A 299 -12.56 9.72 -1.45
N SER A 300 -12.80 8.60 -2.15
CA SER A 300 -14.10 7.91 -2.10
C SER A 300 -14.52 7.49 -0.69
N TRP A 301 -13.57 7.19 0.20
CA TRP A 301 -13.85 6.79 1.57
C TRP A 301 -14.41 7.91 2.45
N ALA A 302 -14.14 9.17 2.11
CA ALA A 302 -14.66 10.34 2.84
C ALA A 302 -16.04 10.79 2.34
N ILE A 303 -16.41 10.42 1.10
CA ILE A 303 -17.65 10.87 0.46
C ILE A 303 -18.92 10.48 1.26
N PRO A 304 -19.04 9.26 1.82
CA PRO A 304 -20.21 8.91 2.64
C PRO A 304 -20.47 9.86 3.80
N ALA A 305 -19.41 10.42 4.41
CA ALA A 305 -19.52 11.37 5.52
C ALA A 305 -19.97 12.77 5.07
N GLY A 306 -19.85 13.07 3.77
CA GLY A 306 -20.29 14.31 3.16
C GLY A 306 -19.67 15.56 3.80
N ARG A 307 -20.50 16.61 3.97
CA ARG A 307 -20.11 17.88 4.58
C ARG A 307 -20.37 17.95 6.08
N ALA A 308 -21.08 16.99 6.64
CA ALA A 308 -21.44 16.97 8.07
C ALA A 308 -20.20 16.86 8.96
N TYR A 309 -19.14 16.20 8.47
CA TYR A 309 -17.90 15.98 9.21
C TYR A 309 -16.68 16.46 8.40
N PRO A 310 -16.37 17.77 8.42
CA PRO A 310 -15.27 18.33 7.63
C PRO A 310 -13.90 17.69 7.93
N TYR A 311 -13.68 17.22 9.16
CA TYR A 311 -12.42 16.60 9.56
C TYR A 311 -12.15 15.24 8.87
N VAL A 312 -13.17 14.57 8.34
CA VAL A 312 -13.01 13.30 7.59
C VAL A 312 -12.19 13.53 6.31
N TRP A 313 -12.24 14.74 5.75
CA TRP A 313 -11.47 15.12 4.56
C TRP A 313 -9.97 15.31 4.83
N LEU A 314 -9.54 15.39 6.10
CA LEU A 314 -8.12 15.53 6.44
C LEU A 314 -7.29 14.32 5.97
N LEU A 315 -7.82 13.10 6.06
CA LEU A 315 -7.07 11.90 5.63
C LEU A 315 -6.85 11.84 4.11
N PRO A 316 -7.87 12.05 3.25
CA PRO A 316 -7.64 12.21 1.82
C PRO A 316 -6.67 13.35 1.47
N LEU A 317 -6.71 14.47 2.19
CA LEU A 317 -5.76 15.58 1.98
C LEU A 317 -4.32 15.21 2.36
N ILE A 318 -4.12 14.53 3.49
CA ILE A 318 -2.82 13.99 3.87
C ILE A 318 -2.31 12.99 2.81
N ALA A 319 -3.20 12.13 2.30
CA ALA A 319 -2.87 11.20 1.22
C ALA A 319 -2.46 11.92 -0.08
N PHE A 320 -3.13 13.04 -0.40
CA PHE A 320 -2.81 13.89 -1.54
C PHE A 320 -1.42 14.51 -1.43
N VAL A 321 -1.13 15.23 -0.33
CA VAL A 321 0.18 15.85 -0.09
C VAL A 321 1.30 14.81 -0.12
N ARG A 322 1.08 13.67 0.52
CA ARG A 322 2.04 12.56 0.53
C ARG A 322 2.26 11.98 -0.87
N THR A 323 1.21 11.90 -1.69
CA THR A 323 1.32 11.43 -3.07
C THR A 323 2.14 12.40 -3.92
N LEU A 324 1.95 13.71 -3.77
CA LEU A 324 2.77 14.73 -4.44
C LEU A 324 4.25 14.63 -4.03
N SER A 325 4.53 14.48 -2.73
CA SER A 325 5.89 14.27 -2.22
C SER A 325 6.52 13.00 -2.82
N THR A 326 5.75 11.90 -2.89
CA THR A 326 6.21 10.65 -3.50
C THR A 326 6.51 10.82 -4.99
N ILE A 327 5.65 11.51 -5.73
CA ILE A 327 5.85 11.79 -7.15
C ILE A 327 7.13 12.59 -7.37
N HIS A 328 7.37 13.61 -6.57
CA HIS A 328 8.60 14.40 -6.66
C HIS A 328 9.84 13.53 -6.49
N HIS A 329 9.85 12.65 -5.50
CA HIS A 329 10.98 11.74 -5.27
C HIS A 329 11.16 10.72 -6.41
N VAL A 330 10.06 10.19 -6.96
CA VAL A 330 10.12 9.29 -8.13
C VAL A 330 10.65 10.03 -9.35
N GLU A 331 10.22 11.27 -9.61
CA GLU A 331 10.73 12.09 -10.72
C GLU A 331 12.24 12.34 -10.57
N GLN A 332 12.72 12.69 -9.38
CA GLN A 332 14.16 12.87 -9.11
C GLN A 332 14.96 11.60 -9.42
N HIS A 333 14.47 10.44 -8.99
CA HIS A 333 15.11 9.16 -9.30
C HIS A 333 15.07 8.83 -10.80
N MET A 334 13.98 9.12 -11.50
CA MET A 334 13.91 8.88 -12.95
C MET A 334 14.83 9.83 -13.73
N ILE A 335 15.00 11.07 -13.27
CA ILE A 335 15.97 12.02 -13.83
C ILE A 335 17.40 11.49 -13.64
N SER A 336 17.77 11.05 -12.43
CA SER A 336 19.12 10.53 -12.19
C SER A 336 19.41 9.25 -12.98
N LYS A 337 18.39 8.42 -13.23
CA LYS A 337 18.53 7.14 -13.94
C LYS A 337 18.49 7.26 -15.46
N HIS A 338 17.63 8.13 -16.01
CA HIS A 338 17.35 8.19 -17.44
C HIS A 338 17.73 9.52 -18.09
N GLY A 339 18.10 10.54 -17.31
CA GLY A 339 18.61 11.82 -17.78
C GLY A 339 17.75 12.45 -18.87
N ALA A 340 18.37 12.71 -20.03
CA ALA A 340 17.74 13.34 -21.18
C ALA A 340 16.48 12.60 -21.68
N ALA A 341 16.43 11.26 -21.59
CA ALA A 341 15.26 10.50 -22.02
C ALA A 341 14.03 10.80 -21.15
N PHE A 342 14.22 11.00 -19.85
CA PHE A 342 13.12 11.38 -18.95
C PHE A 342 12.73 12.85 -19.13
N THR A 343 13.68 13.73 -19.47
CA THR A 343 13.35 15.12 -19.84
C THR A 343 12.48 15.15 -21.10
N LYS A 344 12.80 14.34 -22.12
CA LYS A 344 11.95 14.18 -23.31
C LYS A 344 10.57 13.62 -22.94
N TYR A 345 10.51 12.64 -22.03
CA TYR A 345 9.24 12.11 -21.53
C TYR A 345 8.38 13.16 -20.83
N LYS A 346 8.97 14.02 -19.99
CA LYS A 346 8.25 15.13 -19.36
C LYS A 346 7.71 16.13 -20.40
N ALA A 347 8.42 16.33 -21.51
CA ALA A 347 7.97 17.19 -22.60
C ALA A 347 6.80 16.56 -23.38
N SER A 348 6.84 15.26 -23.70
CA SER A 348 5.72 14.56 -24.35
C SER A 348 4.49 14.47 -23.44
N VAL A 349 4.69 14.26 -22.13
CA VAL A 349 3.61 14.09 -21.14
C VAL A 349 3.78 15.10 -20.01
N PRO A 350 3.35 16.37 -20.19
CA PRO A 350 3.57 17.43 -19.21
C PRO A 350 2.74 17.28 -17.94
N LYS A 351 1.62 16.57 -18.00
CA LYS A 351 0.65 16.37 -16.91
C LYS A 351 1.12 15.30 -15.92
N ARG A 352 1.17 15.59 -14.61
CA ARG A 352 1.54 14.60 -13.57
C ARG A 352 0.39 13.70 -13.19
N LEU A 353 -0.74 14.29 -12.80
CA LEU A 353 -1.87 13.62 -12.16
C LEU A 353 -3.21 13.98 -12.80
N ILE A 354 -3.51 15.27 -12.99
CA ILE A 354 -4.81 15.75 -13.45
C ILE A 354 -4.63 16.44 -14.79
N PRO A 355 -5.23 15.94 -15.88
CA PRO A 355 -5.16 16.61 -17.16
C PRO A 355 -5.64 18.06 -17.07
N GLY A 356 -4.74 19.01 -17.39
CA GLY A 356 -5.06 20.44 -17.42
C GLY A 356 -4.86 21.20 -16.11
N VAL A 357 -4.50 20.53 -15.01
CA VAL A 357 -4.25 21.19 -13.72
C VAL A 357 -2.86 20.85 -13.18
N LEU A 358 -2.47 19.56 -13.18
CA LEU A 358 -1.27 19.11 -12.47
C LEU A 358 -0.57 17.94 -13.15
#